data_AF-A0A1W6DMK3-F1
#
_entry.id   AF-A0A1W6DMK3-F1
#
_cell.length_a   1.000
_cell.length_b   1.000
_cell.length_c   1.000
_cell.angle_alpha   90.00
_cell.angle_beta   90.00
_cell.angle_gamma   90.00
#
_symmetry.space_group_name_H-M   'P 1'
#
loop_
_entity.id
_entity.type
_entity.pdbx_description
1 polymer ?
#
loop_
_entity_poly.entity_id
_entity_poly.type
_entity_poly.pdbx_seq_one_letter_code
_entity_poly.pdbx_strand_id
1 'polypeptide(L)'
;MTAAPTGDRATRKVRHWADASRLGRLRHVEAATPNGPAWAVVLVLVLLAPVASLADGEVVAAAVLLVAVAAVLGVLLWFLGSEKLLVLDGGIVVGSFAPFLRPTVIPWSGIDPRTVSAVVGNQRTIGLLMADRGVSGASRTVLWSRRPVTFLAVSPVVARHAWAQGQPVDLATAPGFDLWVFSTRRPSRQAPLVHALAAAMHDARVPGADAVLPHALPPRRLRSTAEDADHLGIPERFRRAQLRRV
;
A
#
# COMPACT_ATOMS: atom_id res chain seq x y z
N MET A 1 -12.20 28.39 -5.05
CA MET A 1 -11.71 27.78 -3.80
C MET A 1 -11.38 26.31 -4.08
N THR A 2 -10.12 25.90 -4.00
CA THR A 2 -9.73 24.50 -4.19
C THR A 2 -10.10 23.70 -2.94
N ALA A 3 -10.94 22.67 -3.11
CA ALA A 3 -11.31 21.79 -2.01
C ALA A 3 -10.07 21.14 -1.39
N ALA A 4 -10.02 21.08 -0.06
CA ALA A 4 -8.93 20.42 0.65
C ALA A 4 -8.92 18.91 0.30
N PRO A 5 -7.73 18.28 0.20
CA PRO A 5 -7.63 16.85 -0.04
C PRO A 5 -8.31 16.09 1.09
N THR A 6 -9.03 15.02 0.74
CA THR A 6 -9.68 14.14 1.72
C THR A 6 -8.69 13.15 2.32
N GLY A 7 -9.07 12.50 3.44
CA GLY A 7 -8.26 11.44 4.06
C GLY A 7 -7.35 11.92 5.19
N ASP A 8 -6.07 11.58 5.12
CA ASP A 8 -5.03 11.94 6.09
C ASP A 8 -4.36 13.27 5.78
N ARG A 9 -3.58 13.79 6.74
CA ARG A 9 -2.92 15.09 6.62
C ARG A 9 -1.90 15.10 5.48
N ALA A 10 -2.05 16.04 4.55
CA ALA A 10 -1.00 16.39 3.60
C ALA A 10 0.17 17.07 4.34
N THR A 11 1.22 16.33 4.66
CA THR A 11 2.46 16.88 5.25
C THR A 11 3.28 17.64 4.19
N ARG A 12 4.35 18.33 4.60
CA ARG A 12 5.25 19.02 3.67
C ARG A 12 5.81 18.08 2.60
N LYS A 13 6.22 16.86 2.99
CA LYS A 13 6.73 15.85 2.05
C LYS A 13 5.64 15.33 1.11
N VAL A 14 4.40 15.19 1.58
CA VAL A 14 3.25 14.81 0.73
C VAL A 14 3.00 15.87 -0.34
N ARG A 15 2.94 17.16 0.04
CA ARG A 15 2.77 18.27 -0.92
C ARG A 15 3.91 18.31 -1.93
N HIS A 16 5.15 18.22 -1.46
CA HIS A 16 6.33 18.19 -2.34
C HIS A 16 6.23 17.10 -3.41
N TRP A 17 5.85 15.87 -3.02
CA TRP A 17 5.71 14.77 -3.99
C TRP A 17 4.48 14.91 -4.88
N ALA A 18 3.38 15.48 -4.38
CA ALA A 18 2.23 15.80 -5.21
C ALA A 18 2.62 16.79 -6.33
N ASP A 19 3.27 17.90 -5.97
CA ASP A 19 3.74 18.90 -6.92
C ASP A 19 4.80 18.32 -7.88
N ALA A 20 5.79 17.60 -7.34
CA ALA A 20 6.86 17.01 -8.13
C ALA A 20 6.37 15.96 -9.13
N SER A 21 5.29 15.23 -8.81
CA SER A 21 4.71 14.19 -9.68
C SER A 21 4.12 14.74 -10.98
N ARG A 22 3.76 16.02 -11.04
CA ARG A 22 3.09 16.65 -12.19
C ARG A 22 1.78 15.95 -12.61
N LEU A 23 1.15 15.17 -11.72
CA LEU A 23 -0.11 14.47 -11.96
C LEU A 23 -1.35 15.32 -11.63
N GLY A 24 -1.21 16.64 -11.53
CA GLY A 24 -2.30 17.56 -11.19
C GLY A 24 -2.58 17.66 -9.68
N ARG A 25 -3.81 17.99 -9.33
CA ARG A 25 -4.21 18.32 -7.95
C ARG A 25 -4.31 17.07 -7.08
N LEU A 26 -3.84 17.18 -5.85
CA LEU A 26 -4.03 16.17 -4.81
C LEU A 26 -5.51 16.09 -4.37
N ARG A 27 -6.11 14.90 -4.50
CA ARG A 27 -7.52 14.64 -4.15
C ARG A 27 -7.70 13.91 -2.83
N HIS A 28 -6.82 12.93 -2.56
CA HIS A 28 -6.91 12.08 -1.38
C HIS A 28 -5.53 11.65 -0.91
N VAL A 29 -5.38 11.52 0.41
CA VAL A 29 -4.18 10.99 1.07
C VAL A 29 -4.61 9.85 1.99
N GLU A 30 -4.06 8.67 1.80
CA GLU A 30 -4.26 7.57 2.75
C GLU A 30 -2.89 7.10 3.28
N ALA A 31 -2.78 6.94 4.59
CA ALA A 31 -1.56 6.46 5.25
C ALA A 31 -1.79 5.12 5.94
N ALA A 32 -0.87 4.18 5.72
CA ALA A 32 -0.91 2.85 6.33
C ALA A 32 -0.32 2.84 7.76
N THR A 33 -0.65 3.84 8.57
CA THR A 33 -0.07 4.00 9.92
C THR A 33 -0.44 2.84 10.88
N PRO A 34 0.37 2.56 11.92
CA PRO A 34 0.05 1.52 12.90
C PRO A 34 -1.32 1.75 13.57
N ASN A 35 -2.04 0.64 13.80
CA ASN A 35 -3.32 0.64 14.50
C ASN A 35 -3.11 0.48 16.02
N GLY A 36 -4.19 0.61 16.80
CA GLY A 36 -4.14 0.51 18.27
C GLY A 36 -3.48 -0.80 18.76
N PRO A 37 -3.87 -1.98 18.24
CA PRO A 37 -3.23 -3.24 18.59
C PRO A 37 -1.72 -3.29 18.33
N ALA A 38 -1.25 -2.74 17.20
CA ALA A 38 0.19 -2.69 16.91
C ALA A 38 0.95 -1.84 17.94
N TRP A 39 0.38 -0.70 18.34
CA TRP A 39 0.94 0.14 19.41
C TRP A 39 0.92 -0.55 20.77
N ALA A 40 -0.13 -1.31 21.08
CA ALA A 40 -0.23 -2.06 22.33
C ALA A 40 0.86 -3.14 22.44
N VAL A 41 1.10 -3.88 21.36
CA VAL A 41 2.19 -4.87 21.31
C VAL A 41 3.55 -4.22 21.55
N VAL A 42 3.82 -3.08 20.89
CA VAL A 42 5.08 -2.37 21.10
C VAL A 42 5.20 -1.84 22.52
N LEU A 43 4.13 -1.30 23.10
CA LEU A 43 4.15 -0.85 24.50
C LEU A 43 4.49 -2.01 25.45
N VAL A 44 3.89 -3.18 25.27
CA VAL A 44 4.21 -4.37 26.08
C VAL A 44 5.67 -4.77 25.94
N LEU A 45 6.22 -4.79 24.73
CA LEU A 45 7.63 -5.12 24.50
C LEU A 45 8.58 -4.11 25.17
N VAL A 46 8.25 -2.82 25.10
CA VAL A 46 9.01 -1.75 25.77
C VAL A 46 8.99 -1.94 27.29
N LEU A 47 7.82 -2.24 27.86
CA LEU A 47 7.66 -2.42 29.32
C LEU A 47 8.28 -3.72 29.84
N LEU A 48 8.37 -4.76 29.01
CA LEU A 48 9.03 -6.02 29.37
C LEU A 48 10.56 -5.92 29.35
N ALA A 49 11.12 -5.06 28.51
CA ALA A 49 12.58 -4.94 28.34
C ALA A 49 13.36 -4.68 29.65
N PRO A 50 12.93 -3.80 30.58
CA PRO A 50 13.68 -3.54 31.81
C PRO A 50 13.40 -4.53 32.95
N VAL A 51 12.49 -5.50 32.80
CA VAL A 51 11.99 -6.33 33.93
C VAL A 51 13.10 -7.12 34.62
N ALA A 52 14.03 -7.70 33.87
CA ALA A 52 15.16 -8.44 34.44
C ALA A 52 16.07 -7.51 35.27
N SER A 53 16.51 -6.38 34.71
CA SER A 53 17.33 -5.40 35.42
C SER A 53 16.63 -4.84 36.66
N LEU A 54 15.31 -4.67 36.63
CA LEU A 54 14.54 -4.27 37.81
C LEU A 54 14.50 -5.36 38.89
N ALA A 55 14.42 -6.64 38.50
CA ALA A 55 14.45 -7.76 39.44
C ALA A 55 15.82 -7.87 40.14
N ASP A 56 16.89 -7.51 39.45
CA ASP A 56 18.27 -7.48 39.98
C ASP A 56 18.59 -6.17 40.74
N GLY A 57 17.65 -5.22 40.83
CA GLY A 57 17.83 -3.92 41.50
C GLY A 57 18.63 -2.88 40.71
N GLU A 58 18.96 -3.15 39.45
CA GLU A 58 19.74 -2.27 38.57
C GLU A 58 18.86 -1.17 37.92
N VAL A 59 18.44 -0.19 38.73
CA VAL A 59 17.51 0.87 38.29
C VAL A 59 18.03 1.68 37.09
N VAL A 60 19.33 1.99 37.07
CA VAL A 60 19.93 2.76 35.96
C VAL A 60 19.93 1.94 34.66
N ALA A 61 20.30 0.66 34.73
CA ALA A 61 20.29 -0.22 33.56
C ALA A 61 18.85 -0.40 33.01
N ALA A 62 17.89 -0.59 33.91
CA ALA A 62 16.46 -0.65 33.57
C ALA A 62 15.98 0.62 32.84
N ALA A 63 16.32 1.81 33.35
CA ALA A 63 15.95 3.07 32.72
C ALA A 63 16.57 3.23 31.32
N VAL A 64 17.84 2.87 31.17
CA VAL A 64 18.54 2.90 29.87
C VAL A 64 17.89 1.94 28.87
N LEU A 65 17.58 0.70 29.29
CA LEU A 65 16.92 -0.30 28.44
C LEU A 65 15.54 0.17 27.98
N LEU A 66 14.72 0.70 28.90
CA LEU A 66 13.39 1.23 28.57
C LEU A 66 13.47 2.29 27.48
N VAL A 67 14.35 3.29 27.65
CA VAL A 67 14.52 4.39 26.70
C VAL A 67 15.08 3.88 25.37
N ALA A 68 16.11 3.02 25.41
CA ALA A 68 16.74 2.47 24.21
C ALA A 68 15.75 1.65 23.37
N VAL A 69 15.01 0.74 24.00
CA VAL A 69 14.02 -0.11 23.31
C VAL A 69 12.86 0.72 22.79
N ALA A 70 12.35 1.67 23.58
CA ALA A 70 11.32 2.61 23.13
C ALA A 70 11.78 3.42 21.90
N ALA A 71 13.01 3.93 21.91
CA ALA A 71 13.58 4.68 20.80
C ALA A 71 13.70 3.80 19.53
N VAL A 72 14.28 2.59 19.65
CA VAL A 72 14.46 1.67 18.52
C VAL A 72 13.11 1.25 17.93
N LEU A 73 12.18 0.79 18.75
CA LEU A 73 10.86 0.35 18.29
C LEU A 73 10.02 1.52 17.76
N GLY A 74 10.13 2.71 18.37
CA GLY A 74 9.48 3.92 17.90
C GLY A 74 9.96 4.36 16.51
N VAL A 75 11.28 4.35 16.29
CA VAL A 75 11.87 4.64 14.97
C VAL A 75 11.45 3.59 13.94
N LEU A 76 11.48 2.31 14.31
CA LEU A 76 11.06 1.21 13.44
C LEU A 76 9.59 1.37 13.02
N LEU A 77 8.68 1.57 13.97
CA LEU A 77 7.26 1.79 13.69
C LEU A 77 7.01 3.04 12.87
N TRP A 78 7.75 4.12 13.12
CA TRP A 78 7.64 5.34 12.33
C TRP A 78 8.05 5.11 10.87
N PHE A 79 9.13 4.38 10.65
CA PHE A 79 9.59 4.02 9.31
C PHE A 79 8.56 3.13 8.59
N LEU A 80 8.09 2.08 9.26
CA LEU A 80 7.08 1.14 8.76
C LEU A 80 5.71 1.80 8.53
N GLY A 81 5.34 2.77 9.36
CA GLY A 81 4.09 3.55 9.26
C GLY A 81 4.15 4.70 8.26
N SER A 82 5.26 4.88 7.55
CA SER A 82 5.45 5.99 6.62
C SER A 82 4.91 5.73 5.21
N GLU A 83 4.39 4.52 4.95
CA GLU A 83 3.72 4.16 3.70
C GLU A 83 2.46 5.00 3.48
N LYS A 84 2.35 5.62 2.30
CA LYS A 84 1.19 6.41 1.90
C LYS A 84 0.82 6.16 0.45
N LEU A 85 -0.45 6.38 0.15
CA LEU A 85 -0.99 6.45 -1.20
C LEU A 85 -1.66 7.80 -1.38
N LEU A 86 -1.22 8.53 -2.39
CA LEU A 86 -1.79 9.80 -2.81
C LEU A 86 -2.59 9.56 -4.08
N VAL A 87 -3.82 10.04 -4.12
CA VAL A 87 -4.65 10.06 -5.33
C VAL A 87 -4.63 11.47 -5.88
N LEU A 88 -4.22 11.62 -7.15
CA LEU A 88 -4.14 12.89 -7.87
C LEU A 88 -5.06 12.85 -9.09
N ASP A 89 -5.22 13.98 -9.79
CA ASP A 89 -6.05 14.05 -11.00
C ASP A 89 -5.59 13.08 -12.09
N GLY A 90 -4.28 12.93 -12.32
CA GLY A 90 -3.68 12.17 -13.41
C GLY A 90 -3.04 10.83 -13.04
N GLY A 91 -3.08 10.43 -11.76
CA GLY A 91 -2.50 9.17 -11.30
C GLY A 91 -2.41 9.05 -9.79
N ILE A 92 -1.53 8.16 -9.34
CA ILE A 92 -1.21 7.97 -7.93
C ILE A 92 0.28 8.16 -7.64
N VAL A 93 0.56 8.46 -6.38
CA VAL A 93 1.90 8.34 -5.81
C VAL A 93 1.81 7.40 -4.62
N VAL A 94 2.56 6.30 -4.67
CA VAL A 94 2.46 5.21 -3.68
C VAL A 94 3.84 4.77 -3.22
N GLY A 95 3.97 4.56 -1.90
CA GLY A 95 5.17 3.99 -1.30
C GLY A 95 5.58 4.69 0.00
N SER A 96 6.81 4.42 0.44
CA SER A 96 7.32 4.96 1.70
C SER A 96 7.65 6.44 1.60
N PHE A 97 7.11 7.22 2.54
CA PHE A 97 7.48 8.61 2.77
C PHE A 97 8.52 8.75 3.90
N ALA A 98 9.15 7.67 4.36
CA ALA A 98 10.22 7.73 5.35
C ALA A 98 11.42 8.54 4.82
N PRO A 99 12.30 9.08 5.67
CA PRO A 99 13.53 9.74 5.24
C PRO A 99 14.31 8.88 4.24
N PHE A 100 14.95 9.53 3.25
CA PHE A 100 15.77 8.90 2.21
C PHE A 100 15.04 7.98 1.22
N LEU A 101 13.80 7.57 1.51
CA LEU A 101 12.98 6.80 0.57
C LEU A 101 12.16 7.70 -0.36
N ARG A 102 12.05 7.23 -1.60
CA ARG A 102 11.29 7.86 -2.69
C ARG A 102 10.06 7.00 -3.00
N PRO A 103 8.84 7.57 -2.94
CA PRO A 103 7.65 6.90 -3.41
C PRO A 103 7.70 6.73 -4.94
N THR A 104 6.85 5.86 -5.45
CA THR A 104 6.72 5.60 -6.89
C THR A 104 5.54 6.41 -7.43
N VAL A 105 5.76 7.08 -8.57
CA VAL A 105 4.75 7.82 -9.30
C VAL A 105 4.20 6.93 -10.41
N ILE A 106 2.87 6.79 -10.51
CA ILE A 106 2.21 5.97 -11.51
C ILE A 106 1.06 6.78 -12.12
N PRO A 107 1.14 7.21 -13.39
CA PRO A 107 0.00 7.84 -14.06
C PRO A 107 -1.11 6.82 -14.30
N TRP A 108 -2.33 7.28 -14.56
CA TRP A 108 -3.46 6.38 -14.78
C TRP A 108 -3.28 5.39 -15.92
N SER A 109 -2.54 5.77 -16.97
CA SER A 109 -2.16 4.86 -18.07
C SER A 109 -1.32 3.66 -17.62
N GLY A 110 -0.65 3.75 -16.47
CA GLY A 110 0.14 2.68 -15.88
C GLY A 110 -0.65 1.73 -14.98
N ILE A 111 -1.97 1.89 -14.85
CA ILE A 111 -2.85 1.13 -13.94
C ILE A 111 -3.99 0.52 -14.74
N ASP A 112 -4.40 -0.71 -14.42
CA ASP A 112 -5.64 -1.29 -14.95
C ASP A 112 -6.80 -1.02 -13.97
N PRO A 113 -7.75 -0.11 -14.30
CA PRO A 113 -8.85 0.23 -13.42
C PRO A 113 -9.75 -0.96 -13.08
N ARG A 114 -9.86 -1.95 -13.98
CA ARG A 114 -10.74 -3.11 -13.82
C ARG A 114 -10.22 -4.08 -12.75
N THR A 115 -8.98 -3.92 -12.32
CA THR A 115 -8.32 -4.77 -11.33
C THR A 115 -8.32 -4.14 -9.93
N VAL A 116 -8.82 -2.91 -9.81
CA VAL A 116 -8.96 -2.24 -8.52
C VAL A 116 -9.97 -3.01 -7.68
N SER A 117 -9.53 -3.57 -6.56
CA SER A 117 -10.39 -4.35 -5.66
C SER A 117 -10.14 -4.01 -4.20
N ALA A 118 -11.23 -3.86 -3.43
CA ALA A 118 -11.15 -3.82 -1.98
C ALA A 118 -11.27 -5.25 -1.45
N VAL A 119 -10.27 -5.68 -0.68
CA VAL A 119 -10.26 -7.05 -0.16
C VAL A 119 -10.13 -7.09 1.35
N VAL A 120 -10.47 -8.25 1.92
CA VAL A 120 -10.27 -8.58 3.33
C VAL A 120 -9.36 -9.80 3.38
N GLY A 121 -8.10 -9.58 3.73
CA GLY A 121 -7.06 -10.60 3.72
C GLY A 121 -5.82 -10.10 4.43
N ASN A 122 -5.05 -11.03 5.02
CA ASN A 122 -3.75 -10.69 5.59
C ASN A 122 -2.65 -10.85 4.51
N GLN A 123 -1.45 -10.37 4.81
CA GLN A 123 -0.29 -10.47 3.92
C GLN A 123 0.00 -11.91 3.48
N ARG A 124 -0.23 -12.90 4.36
CA ARG A 124 -0.01 -14.32 4.03
C ARG A 124 -0.97 -14.83 2.96
N THR A 125 -2.27 -14.56 3.09
CA THR A 125 -3.30 -14.95 2.11
C THR A 125 -3.00 -14.36 0.74
N ILE A 126 -2.64 -13.08 0.69
CA ILE A 126 -2.28 -12.40 -0.56
C ILE A 126 -0.96 -12.95 -1.10
N GLY A 127 0.06 -13.11 -0.26
CA GLY A 127 1.34 -13.68 -0.65
C GLY A 127 1.22 -15.10 -1.20
N LEU A 128 0.35 -15.94 -0.63
CA LEU A 128 0.05 -17.27 -1.15
C LEU A 128 -0.62 -17.20 -2.53
N LEU A 129 -1.60 -16.29 -2.73
CA LEU A 129 -2.22 -16.08 -4.03
C LEU A 129 -1.21 -15.60 -5.08
N MET A 130 -0.26 -14.77 -4.68
CA MET A 130 0.80 -14.27 -5.57
C MET A 130 1.83 -15.35 -5.91
N ALA A 131 2.27 -16.12 -4.91
CA ALA A 131 3.23 -17.20 -5.06
C ALA A 131 2.66 -18.33 -5.93
N ASP A 132 1.40 -18.74 -5.69
CA ASP A 132 0.70 -19.75 -6.49
C ASP A 132 0.53 -19.32 -7.96
N ARG A 133 0.42 -18.00 -8.20
CA ARG A 133 0.23 -17.42 -9.54
C ARG A 133 1.51 -16.90 -10.18
N GLY A 134 2.68 -17.04 -9.54
CA GLY A 134 3.96 -16.55 -10.07
C GLY A 134 4.00 -15.04 -10.32
N VAL A 135 3.20 -14.25 -9.60
CA VAL A 135 3.11 -12.80 -9.75
C VAL A 135 4.07 -12.11 -8.78
N SER A 136 4.91 -11.23 -9.32
CA SER A 136 5.73 -10.34 -8.50
C SER A 136 4.87 -9.27 -7.83
N GLY A 137 5.24 -8.93 -6.60
CA GLY A 137 4.47 -8.01 -5.78
C GLY A 137 5.20 -6.75 -5.46
N ALA A 138 4.58 -5.64 -5.84
CA ALA A 138 4.81 -4.35 -5.23
C ALA A 138 4.05 -4.23 -3.89
N SER A 139 3.95 -5.34 -3.15
CA SER A 139 3.12 -5.46 -1.96
C SER A 139 3.69 -4.59 -0.85
N ARG A 140 2.94 -3.55 -0.49
CA ARG A 140 3.17 -2.74 0.72
C ARG A 140 2.06 -3.07 1.72
N THR A 141 1.82 -4.37 1.89
CA THR A 141 0.95 -4.87 2.96
C THR A 141 1.62 -4.60 4.30
N VAL A 142 0.89 -3.95 5.19
CA VAL A 142 1.37 -3.73 6.55
C VAL A 142 0.82 -4.84 7.45
N LEU A 143 1.67 -5.36 8.34
CA LEU A 143 1.35 -6.49 9.23
C LEU A 143 0.11 -6.23 10.11
N TRP A 144 -0.21 -4.96 10.35
CA TRP A 144 -1.32 -4.53 11.21
C TRP A 144 -2.63 -4.23 10.47
N SER A 145 -2.72 -4.45 9.15
CA SER A 145 -3.99 -4.28 8.43
C SER A 145 -4.45 -5.55 7.73
N ARG A 146 -5.77 -5.73 7.69
CA ARG A 146 -6.45 -6.78 6.92
C ARG A 146 -7.35 -6.20 5.84
N ARG A 147 -7.21 -4.91 5.53
CA ARG A 147 -8.08 -4.17 4.62
C ARG A 147 -7.27 -3.52 3.49
N PRO A 148 -6.65 -4.32 2.60
CA PRO A 148 -5.96 -3.76 1.47
C PRO A 148 -6.90 -3.41 0.31
N VAL A 149 -6.47 -2.42 -0.46
CA VAL A 149 -6.91 -2.17 -1.82
C VAL A 149 -5.81 -2.67 -2.74
N THR A 150 -6.18 -3.50 -3.70
CA THR A 150 -5.27 -4.13 -4.66
C THR A 150 -5.56 -3.62 -6.06
N PHE A 151 -4.53 -3.56 -6.90
CA PHE A 151 -4.68 -3.23 -8.32
C PHE A 151 -3.44 -3.69 -9.08
N LEU A 152 -3.58 -4.00 -10.37
CA LEU A 152 -2.45 -4.21 -11.27
C LEU A 152 -1.99 -2.87 -11.82
N ALA A 153 -0.68 -2.67 -11.76
CA ALA A 153 -0.03 -1.53 -12.38
C ALA A 153 1.41 -1.89 -12.76
N VAL A 154 2.05 -1.02 -13.52
CA VAL A 154 3.47 -1.16 -13.88
C VAL A 154 4.34 -1.41 -12.65
N SER A 155 5.40 -2.21 -12.81
CA SER A 155 6.26 -2.56 -11.67
C SER A 155 6.97 -1.32 -11.11
N PRO A 156 7.30 -1.26 -9.81
CA PRO A 156 7.97 -0.11 -9.20
C PRO A 156 9.30 0.22 -9.86
N VAL A 157 10.03 -0.79 -10.33
CA VAL A 157 11.32 -0.61 -11.01
C VAL A 157 11.12 0.10 -12.33
N VAL A 158 10.16 -0.35 -13.14
CA VAL A 158 9.82 0.26 -14.44
C VAL A 158 9.32 1.68 -14.24
N ALA A 159 8.37 1.89 -13.32
CA ALA A 159 7.81 3.21 -13.04
C ALA A 159 8.87 4.22 -12.59
N ARG A 160 9.79 3.80 -11.70
CA ARG A 160 10.88 4.68 -11.23
C ARG A 160 11.89 4.99 -12.32
N HIS A 161 12.22 4.01 -13.17
CA HIS A 161 13.14 4.21 -14.28
C HIS A 161 12.55 5.18 -15.31
N ALA A 162 11.31 4.96 -15.72
CA ALA A 162 10.60 5.85 -16.62
C ALA A 162 10.47 7.27 -16.05
N TRP A 163 10.13 7.39 -14.76
CA TRP A 163 10.10 8.69 -14.08
C TRP A 163 11.45 9.40 -14.10
N ALA A 164 12.55 8.69 -13.81
CA ALA A 164 13.89 9.26 -13.83
C ALA A 164 14.33 9.73 -15.23
N GLN A 165 13.81 9.10 -16.28
CA GLN A 165 14.12 9.41 -17.67
C GLN A 165 13.08 10.34 -18.35
N GLY A 166 12.03 10.74 -17.63
CA GLY A 166 10.92 11.51 -18.21
C GLY A 166 10.14 10.78 -19.30
N GLN A 167 10.16 9.44 -19.28
CA GLN A 167 9.47 8.61 -20.26
C GLN A 167 7.99 8.43 -19.90
N PRO A 168 7.09 8.33 -20.90
CA PRO A 168 5.70 7.98 -20.65
C PRO A 168 5.60 6.58 -20.03
N VAL A 169 4.65 6.42 -19.11
CA VAL A 169 4.36 5.13 -18.47
C VAL A 169 3.00 4.67 -18.95
N ASP A 170 2.97 3.54 -19.64
CA ASP A 170 1.75 2.89 -20.11
C ASP A 170 1.84 1.40 -19.77
N LEU A 171 0.78 0.88 -19.17
CA LEU A 171 0.67 -0.53 -18.81
C LEU A 171 0.68 -1.43 -20.05
N ALA A 172 0.15 -0.95 -21.19
CA ALA A 172 0.08 -1.72 -22.43
C ALA A 172 1.47 -2.00 -23.03
N THR A 173 2.43 -1.09 -22.83
CA THR A 173 3.78 -1.18 -23.39
C THR A 173 4.86 -1.51 -22.35
N ALA A 174 4.50 -1.57 -21.07
CA ALA A 174 5.46 -1.77 -20.00
C ALA A 174 6.09 -3.18 -20.06
N PRO A 175 7.41 -3.30 -19.82
CA PRO A 175 8.10 -4.60 -19.81
C PRO A 175 7.77 -5.43 -18.57
N GLY A 176 7.03 -4.89 -17.60
CA GLY A 176 6.66 -5.59 -16.38
C GLY A 176 5.58 -4.85 -15.59
N PHE A 177 4.77 -5.63 -14.87
CA PHE A 177 3.67 -5.18 -14.03
C PHE A 177 3.67 -6.01 -12.74
N ASP A 178 3.14 -5.45 -11.67
CA ASP A 178 3.03 -6.09 -10.36
C ASP A 178 1.60 -5.95 -9.82
N LEU A 179 1.24 -6.86 -8.92
CA LEU A 179 0.10 -6.63 -8.04
C LEU A 179 0.52 -5.66 -6.94
N TRP A 180 -0.05 -4.46 -6.99
CA TRP A 180 0.07 -3.47 -5.94
C TRP A 180 -0.92 -3.77 -4.85
N VAL A 181 -0.45 -3.69 -3.61
CA VAL A 181 -1.26 -3.94 -2.43
C VAL A 181 -1.03 -2.81 -1.45
N PHE A 182 -2.05 -1.98 -1.25
CA PHE A 182 -1.99 -0.88 -0.31
C PHE A 182 -2.99 -1.09 0.83
N SER A 183 -2.47 -1.12 2.05
CA SER A 183 -3.26 -1.42 3.24
C SER A 183 -3.78 -0.16 3.92
N THR A 184 -5.10 -0.09 4.13
CA THR A 184 -5.70 1.03 4.87
C THR A 184 -5.58 0.83 6.37
N ARG A 185 -5.49 1.91 7.15
CA ARG A 185 -5.33 1.82 8.63
C ARG A 185 -6.55 1.20 9.30
N ARG A 186 -7.75 1.55 8.83
CA ARG A 186 -9.03 1.19 9.45
C ARG A 186 -10.02 0.71 8.38
N PRO A 187 -10.94 -0.22 8.70
CA PRO A 187 -11.96 -0.67 7.74
C PRO A 187 -12.78 0.47 7.12
N SER A 188 -13.10 1.50 7.90
CA SER A 188 -13.87 2.66 7.43
C SER A 188 -13.15 3.54 6.40
N ARG A 189 -11.84 3.38 6.23
CA ARG A 189 -11.04 4.14 5.24
C ARG A 189 -10.97 3.47 3.87
N GLN A 190 -11.26 2.17 3.80
CA GLN A 190 -11.14 1.39 2.56
C GLN A 190 -12.10 1.89 1.47
N ALA A 191 -13.38 2.03 1.77
CA ALA A 191 -14.36 2.51 0.79
C ALA A 191 -14.09 3.98 0.35
N PRO A 192 -13.80 4.94 1.25
CA PRO A 192 -13.40 6.29 0.84
C PRO A 192 -12.21 6.34 -0.11
N LEU A 193 -11.18 5.50 0.12
CA LEU A 193 -10.04 5.40 -0.79
C LEU A 193 -10.47 4.91 -2.18
N VAL A 194 -11.28 3.86 -2.25
CA VAL A 194 -11.79 3.34 -3.53
C VAL A 194 -12.66 4.36 -4.25
N HIS A 195 -13.52 5.09 -3.54
CA HIS A 195 -14.28 6.19 -4.11
C HIS A 195 -13.38 7.30 -4.66
N ALA A 196 -12.31 7.66 -3.94
CA ALA A 196 -11.36 8.65 -4.42
C ALA A 196 -10.64 8.19 -5.70
N LEU A 197 -10.21 6.92 -5.77
CA LEU A 197 -9.61 6.32 -6.96
C LEU A 197 -10.59 6.35 -8.13
N ALA A 198 -11.81 5.85 -7.94
CA ALA A 198 -12.83 5.80 -8.98
C ALA A 198 -13.18 7.20 -9.51
N ALA A 199 -13.41 8.17 -8.62
CA ALA A 199 -13.71 9.55 -9.01
C ALA A 199 -12.55 10.20 -9.78
N ALA A 200 -11.31 9.96 -9.35
CA ALA A 200 -10.14 10.49 -10.06
C ALA A 200 -9.96 9.87 -11.45
N MET A 201 -10.13 8.55 -11.57
CA MET A 201 -10.07 7.86 -12.86
C MET A 201 -11.22 8.28 -13.78
N HIS A 202 -12.42 8.46 -13.25
CA HIS A 202 -13.59 8.88 -14.02
C HIS A 202 -13.39 10.31 -14.57
N ASP A 203 -12.98 11.25 -13.73
CA ASP A 203 -12.71 12.64 -14.15
C ASP A 203 -11.58 12.72 -15.19
N ALA A 204 -10.57 11.86 -15.08
CA ALA A 204 -9.48 11.73 -16.04
C ALA A 204 -9.86 10.93 -17.31
N ARG A 205 -11.12 10.46 -17.41
CA ARG A 205 -11.65 9.66 -18.51
C ARG A 205 -10.82 8.40 -18.81
N VAL A 206 -10.34 7.75 -17.76
CA VAL A 206 -9.56 6.52 -17.89
C VAL A 206 -10.48 5.39 -18.38
N PRO A 207 -10.08 4.65 -19.43
CA PRO A 207 -10.88 3.52 -19.92
C PRO A 207 -11.18 2.49 -18.82
N GLY A 208 -12.45 2.21 -18.58
CA GLY A 208 -12.88 1.26 -17.54
C GLY A 208 -13.04 1.85 -16.13
N ALA A 209 -12.91 3.17 -15.95
CA ALA A 209 -13.13 3.83 -14.66
C ALA A 209 -14.50 3.53 -14.03
N ASP A 210 -15.55 3.42 -14.85
CA ASP A 210 -16.91 3.15 -14.36
C ASP A 210 -17.07 1.75 -13.74
N ALA A 211 -16.18 0.83 -14.09
CA ALA A 211 -16.16 -0.53 -13.52
C ALA A 211 -15.47 -0.59 -12.15
N VAL A 212 -14.74 0.45 -11.74
CA VAL A 212 -13.94 0.44 -10.49
C VAL A 212 -14.84 0.24 -9.28
N LEU A 213 -15.87 1.07 -9.10
CA LEU A 213 -16.77 0.97 -7.94
C LEU A 213 -17.51 -0.38 -7.86
N PRO A 214 -18.22 -0.85 -8.91
CA PRO A 214 -18.98 -2.10 -8.83
C PRO A 214 -18.09 -3.33 -8.70
N HIS A 215 -16.84 -3.30 -9.21
CA HIS A 215 -15.90 -4.40 -9.04
C HIS A 215 -15.24 -4.39 -7.66
N ALA A 216 -14.86 -3.20 -7.18
CA ALA A 216 -14.08 -3.06 -5.97
C ALA A 216 -14.89 -3.17 -4.68
N LEU A 217 -16.17 -2.79 -4.69
CA LEU A 217 -17.03 -2.74 -3.51
C LEU A 217 -18.29 -3.61 -3.69
N PRO A 218 -18.78 -4.26 -2.61
CA PRO A 218 -18.25 -4.28 -1.25
C PRO A 218 -16.95 -5.10 -1.10
N PRO A 219 -16.17 -4.90 -0.02
CA PRO A 219 -14.90 -5.61 0.13
C PRO A 219 -15.06 -7.14 0.20
N ARG A 220 -14.34 -7.87 -0.66
CA ARG A 220 -14.39 -9.34 -0.73
C ARG A 220 -13.37 -9.97 0.22
N ARG A 221 -13.80 -10.95 1.03
CA ARG A 221 -12.86 -11.72 1.86
C ARG A 221 -12.13 -12.76 1.03
N LEU A 222 -10.80 -12.71 1.03
CA LEU A 222 -9.96 -13.68 0.35
C LEU A 222 -9.79 -14.94 1.20
N ARG A 223 -9.88 -16.09 0.55
CA ARG A 223 -9.72 -17.46 1.08
C ARG A 223 -8.56 -18.21 0.40
N SER A 224 -7.76 -17.53 -0.42
CA SER A 224 -6.67 -18.11 -1.21
C SER A 224 -7.15 -19.15 -2.23
N THR A 225 -8.28 -18.89 -2.91
CA THR A 225 -8.80 -19.77 -3.97
C THR A 225 -8.44 -19.25 -5.37
N ALA A 226 -8.66 -20.08 -6.39
CA ALA A 226 -8.48 -19.66 -7.77
C ALA A 226 -9.41 -18.49 -8.16
N GLU A 227 -10.66 -18.53 -7.69
CA GLU A 227 -11.65 -17.47 -7.89
C GLU A 227 -11.20 -16.13 -7.27
N ASP A 228 -10.49 -16.18 -6.15
CA ASP A 228 -9.95 -14.97 -5.52
C ASP A 228 -8.83 -14.34 -6.36
N ALA A 229 -7.96 -15.15 -6.97
CA ALA A 229 -6.94 -14.62 -7.87
C ALA A 229 -7.54 -14.08 -9.18
N ASP A 230 -8.61 -14.68 -9.67
CA ASP A 230 -9.32 -14.19 -10.85
C ASP A 230 -10.05 -12.86 -10.55
N HIS A 231 -10.62 -12.73 -9.35
CA HIS A 231 -11.19 -11.46 -8.87
C HIS A 231 -10.14 -10.34 -8.76
N LEU A 232 -8.90 -10.67 -8.39
CA LEU A 232 -7.77 -9.74 -8.38
C LEU A 232 -7.26 -9.38 -9.79
N GLY A 233 -7.83 -9.97 -10.84
CA GLY A 233 -7.45 -9.71 -12.23
C GLY A 233 -6.06 -10.22 -12.60
N ILE A 234 -5.51 -11.17 -11.84
CA ILE A 234 -4.19 -11.74 -12.10
C ILE A 234 -4.21 -12.48 -13.47
N PRO A 235 -3.42 -12.07 -14.50
CA PRO A 235 -3.61 -12.53 -15.87
C PRO A 235 -3.42 -14.05 -16.05
N GLU A 236 -4.23 -14.65 -16.94
CA GLU A 236 -4.20 -16.10 -17.22
C GLU A 236 -2.88 -16.61 -17.82
N ARG A 237 -2.08 -15.75 -18.46
CA ARG A 237 -0.79 -16.13 -19.08
C ARG A 237 0.25 -16.66 -18.07
N PHE A 238 -0.04 -16.57 -16.77
CA PHE A 238 0.77 -17.13 -15.69
C PHE A 238 0.15 -18.39 -15.05
N ARG A 239 -0.96 -18.90 -15.59
CA ARG A 239 -1.69 -20.11 -15.16
C ARG A 239 -0.98 -21.42 -15.57
N ARG A 240 0.34 -21.41 -15.82
CA ARG A 240 1.06 -22.60 -16.36
C ARG A 240 0.77 -23.82 -15.48
N ALA A 241 0.24 -24.84 -16.16
CA ALA A 241 -0.26 -26.08 -15.60
C ALA A 241 0.62 -26.59 -14.46
N GLN A 242 -0.02 -26.93 -13.34
CA GLN A 242 0.54 -27.92 -12.42
C GLN A 242 1.05 -29.07 -13.29
N LEU A 243 2.37 -29.19 -13.38
CA LEU A 243 3.00 -30.42 -13.84
C LEU A 243 2.39 -31.52 -12.99
N ARG A 244 1.55 -32.34 -13.61
CA ARG A 244 1.24 -33.67 -13.09
C ARG A 244 2.60 -34.28 -12.78
N ARG A 245 2.88 -34.49 -11.49
CA ARG A 245 3.95 -35.39 -11.08
C ARG A 245 3.63 -36.73 -11.73
N VAL A 246 4.44 -37.10 -12.70
CA VAL A 246 4.69 -38.50 -13.07
C VAL A 246 5.81 -38.97 -12.17
#